data_AF-A0A4V6KUL1-F1
#
_entry.id   AF-A0A4V6KUL1-F1
#
_cell.length_a   1.000
_cell.length_b   1.000
_cell.length_c   1.000
_cell.angle_alpha   90.00
_cell.angle_beta   90.00
_cell.angle_gamma   90.00
#
_symmetry.space_group_name_H-M   'P 1'
#
loop_
_entity.id
_entity.type
_entity.pdbx_description
1 polymer ?
#
loop_
_entity_poly.entity_id
_entity_poly.type
_entity_poly.pdbx_seq_one_letter_code
_entity_poly.pdbx_strand_id
1 'polypeptide(L)'
;MASISSLGIGSGLDLNGLLDKLSKAEQQRLTPYTTQQTSYNAKLTAYGTLKSSLEKFDNLSKDLAKPEFFNNTTATTHDQFNVTTNAKSVPGNYSVEVLHLAQPQTLTTKADIKDQAEKLGTSGASDRSISITAGNPPKEVKIPLGDDQTSLLEMRDAINGAKAGVNATIMRVGDNEYQLAISSSTTGENNTVKVQVNNDDKLGAILNYDPTSTSNAMKETVKGQDAELTINGTTIKRSTNSIADALQGGDAWI
;
A
#
# COMPACT_ATOMS: atom_id res chain seq x y z
N MET A 1 -40.20 -22.50 61.58
CA MET A 1 -41.66 -22.34 61.74
C MET A 1 -41.90 -21.39 62.89
N ALA A 2 -42.19 -20.12 62.60
CA ALA A 2 -42.71 -19.21 63.60
C ALA A 2 -44.23 -19.46 63.72
N SER A 3 -44.70 -19.71 64.93
CA SER A 3 -46.09 -19.95 65.27
C SER A 3 -46.96 -18.75 64.91
N ILE A 4 -47.97 -18.94 64.07
CA ILE A 4 -49.05 -17.97 63.87
C ILE A 4 -50.14 -18.31 64.89
N SER A 5 -50.24 -17.53 65.96
CA SER A 5 -51.38 -17.58 66.88
C SER A 5 -52.22 -16.32 66.69
N SER A 6 -53.37 -16.52 66.04
CA SER A 6 -54.61 -15.73 66.03
C SER A 6 -54.57 -14.31 66.61
N LEU A 7 -54.95 -13.30 65.80
CA LEU A 7 -55.85 -12.21 66.25
C LEU A 7 -56.25 -11.27 65.09
N GLY A 8 -57.57 -11.16 64.88
CA GLY A 8 -58.20 -9.83 64.74
C GLY A 8 -58.30 -9.23 63.34
N ILE A 9 -59.24 -9.72 62.55
CA ILE A 9 -59.98 -8.94 61.54
C ILE A 9 -60.62 -7.71 62.24
N GLY A 10 -59.95 -6.54 62.19
CA GLY A 10 -60.45 -5.27 62.75
C GLY A 10 -59.45 -4.30 63.44
N SER A 11 -58.14 -4.53 63.37
CA SER A 11 -57.14 -3.85 64.26
C SER A 11 -56.36 -2.65 63.67
N GLY A 12 -56.69 -2.14 62.48
CA GLY A 12 -55.85 -1.11 61.84
C GLY A 12 -54.43 -1.61 61.52
N LEU A 13 -54.28 -2.93 61.36
CA LEU A 13 -53.02 -3.57 61.00
C LEU A 13 -52.66 -3.22 59.55
N ASP A 14 -51.56 -2.48 59.39
CA ASP A 14 -50.95 -2.22 58.08
C ASP A 14 -50.33 -3.51 57.53
N LEU A 15 -51.17 -4.32 56.88
CA LEU A 15 -50.78 -5.59 56.27
C LEU A 15 -49.74 -5.39 55.17
N ASN A 16 -49.77 -4.25 54.47
CA ASN A 16 -48.76 -3.89 53.48
C ASN A 16 -47.42 -3.60 54.16
N GLY A 17 -47.42 -2.84 55.27
CA GLY A 17 -46.22 -2.59 56.07
C GLY A 17 -45.66 -3.85 56.76
N LEU A 18 -46.52 -4.79 57.18
CA LEU A 18 -46.09 -6.09 57.70
C LEU A 18 -45.50 -6.97 56.59
N LEU A 19 -46.13 -7.02 55.42
CA LEU A 19 -45.63 -7.71 54.23
C LEU A 19 -44.28 -7.13 53.79
N ASP A 20 -44.12 -5.81 53.79
CA ASP A 20 -42.86 -5.14 53.50
C ASP A 20 -41.77 -5.48 54.52
N LYS A 21 -42.11 -5.53 55.82
CA LYS A 21 -41.16 -5.92 56.88
C LYS A 21 -40.75 -7.39 56.75
N LEU A 22 -41.68 -8.29 56.46
CA LEU A 22 -41.39 -9.70 56.20
C LEU A 22 -40.57 -9.88 54.92
N SER A 23 -40.90 -9.15 53.85
CA SER A 23 -40.16 -9.14 52.58
C SER A 23 -38.73 -8.64 52.78
N LYS A 24 -38.53 -7.55 53.55
CA LYS A 24 -37.19 -7.05 53.91
C LYS A 24 -36.38 -8.04 54.76
N ALA A 25 -37.02 -8.69 55.73
CA ALA A 25 -36.38 -9.72 56.55
C ALA A 25 -35.97 -10.95 55.71
N GLU A 26 -36.80 -11.33 54.73
CA GLU A 26 -36.47 -12.41 53.81
C GLU A 26 -35.35 -12.00 52.83
N GLN A 27 -35.34 -10.73 52.37
CA GLN A 27 -34.27 -10.17 51.55
C GLN A 27 -32.92 -10.07 52.30
N GLN A 28 -32.91 -9.91 53.63
CA GLN A 28 -31.66 -9.96 54.40
C GLN A 28 -30.94 -11.31 54.27
N ARG A 29 -31.67 -12.39 53.97
CA ARG A 29 -31.07 -13.70 53.68
C ARG A 29 -30.24 -13.70 52.38
N LEU A 30 -30.43 -12.71 51.50
CA LEU A 30 -29.67 -12.52 50.26
C LEU A 30 -28.36 -11.76 50.47
N THR A 31 -28.24 -10.95 51.53
CA THR A 31 -27.04 -10.17 51.87
C THR A 31 -25.73 -10.98 51.88
N PRO A 32 -25.65 -12.19 52.47
CA PRO A 32 -24.42 -12.98 52.40
C PRO A 32 -24.06 -13.38 50.95
N TYR A 33 -25.05 -13.66 50.10
CA TYR A 33 -24.82 -14.00 48.69
C TYR A 33 -24.36 -12.79 47.87
N THR A 34 -24.97 -11.61 48.07
CA THR A 34 -24.52 -10.37 47.41
C THR A 34 -23.12 -9.94 47.86
N THR A 35 -22.79 -10.17 49.13
CA THR A 35 -21.44 -9.95 49.67
C THR A 35 -20.43 -10.92 49.05
N GLN A 36 -20.77 -12.21 48.94
CA GLN A 36 -19.93 -13.20 48.25
C GLN A 36 -19.75 -12.84 46.77
N GLN A 37 -20.82 -12.46 46.07
CA GLN A 37 -20.76 -12.03 44.67
C GLN A 37 -19.81 -10.84 44.49
N THR A 38 -19.90 -9.84 45.37
CA THR A 38 -19.00 -8.67 45.34
C THR A 38 -17.55 -9.08 45.57
N SER A 39 -17.30 -9.97 46.55
CA SER A 39 -15.95 -10.50 46.81
C SER A 39 -15.40 -11.30 45.63
N TYR A 40 -16.19 -12.16 45.00
CA TYR A 40 -15.77 -12.93 43.83
C TYR A 40 -15.54 -12.05 42.60
N ASN A 41 -16.37 -11.02 42.37
CA ASN A 41 -16.14 -10.04 41.31
C ASN A 41 -14.82 -9.28 41.55
N ALA A 42 -14.55 -8.82 42.78
CA ALA A 42 -13.29 -8.17 43.12
C ALA A 42 -12.08 -9.09 42.88
N LYS A 43 -12.17 -10.37 43.27
CA LYS A 43 -11.14 -11.38 42.98
C LYS A 43 -10.96 -11.60 41.48
N LEU A 44 -12.06 -11.68 40.71
CA LEU A 44 -12.02 -11.85 39.26
C LEU A 44 -11.31 -10.67 38.58
N THR A 45 -11.63 -9.43 38.98
CA THR A 45 -10.94 -8.23 38.49
C THR A 45 -9.45 -8.23 38.84
N ALA A 46 -9.10 -8.63 40.07
CA ALA A 46 -7.71 -8.75 40.49
C ALA A 46 -6.94 -9.81 39.66
N TYR A 47 -7.54 -10.98 39.44
CA TYR A 47 -6.95 -12.01 38.57
C TYR A 47 -6.86 -11.57 37.11
N GLY A 48 -7.84 -10.83 36.59
CA GLY A 48 -7.80 -10.25 35.25
C GLY A 48 -6.66 -9.24 35.08
N THR A 49 -6.41 -8.43 36.11
CA THR A 49 -5.29 -7.47 36.14
C THR A 49 -3.94 -8.20 36.20
N LEU A 50 -3.83 -9.23 37.03
CA LEU A 50 -2.63 -10.07 37.12
C LEU A 50 -2.34 -10.78 35.80
N LYS A 51 -3.36 -11.39 35.18
CA LYS A 51 -3.26 -12.04 33.87
C LYS A 51 -2.76 -11.06 32.81
N SER A 52 -3.36 -9.87 32.74
CA SER A 52 -2.94 -8.84 31.78
C SER A 52 -1.49 -8.40 31.99
N SER A 53 -1.05 -8.31 33.25
CA SER A 53 0.34 -7.95 33.59
C SER A 53 1.33 -9.07 33.23
N LEU A 54 0.94 -10.32 33.45
CA LEU A 54 1.74 -11.49 33.11
C LEU A 54 1.84 -11.68 31.59
N GLU A 55 0.77 -11.44 30.84
CA GLU A 55 0.78 -11.45 29.37
C GLU A 55 1.73 -10.38 28.81
N LYS A 56 1.72 -9.17 29.39
CA LYS A 56 2.69 -8.12 29.02
C LYS A 56 4.14 -8.56 29.28
N PHE A 57 4.39 -9.17 30.44
CA PHE A 57 5.72 -9.65 30.80
C PHE A 57 6.18 -10.80 29.89
N ASP A 58 5.30 -11.76 29.60
CA ASP A 58 5.57 -12.87 28.68
C ASP A 58 5.91 -12.36 27.27
N ASN A 59 5.16 -11.39 26.75
CA ASN A 59 5.44 -10.77 25.47
C ASN A 59 6.81 -10.05 25.46
N LEU A 60 7.12 -9.25 26.48
CA LEU A 60 8.41 -8.57 26.60
C LEU A 60 9.57 -9.57 26.72
N SER A 61 9.39 -10.65 27.46
CA SER A 61 10.39 -11.71 27.62
C SER A 61 10.65 -12.43 26.28
N LYS A 62 9.60 -12.73 25.52
CA LYS A 62 9.70 -13.29 24.17
C LYS A 62 10.40 -12.35 23.20
N ASP A 63 10.14 -11.05 23.28
CA ASP A 63 10.83 -10.06 22.46
C ASP A 63 12.32 -9.95 22.82
N LEU A 64 12.65 -9.94 24.12
CA LEU A 64 14.03 -9.93 24.60
C LEU A 64 14.79 -11.22 24.27
N ALA A 65 14.09 -12.36 24.20
CA ALA A 65 14.70 -13.65 23.85
C ALA A 65 15.08 -13.75 22.36
N LYS A 66 14.66 -12.82 21.50
CA LYS A 66 15.01 -12.81 20.08
C LYS A 66 16.48 -12.40 19.90
N PRO A 67 17.32 -13.23 19.24
CA PRO A 67 18.71 -12.87 18.97
C PRO A 67 18.89 -11.56 18.17
N GLU A 68 17.89 -11.22 17.35
CA GLU A 68 17.82 -9.98 16.55
C GLU A 68 17.90 -8.72 17.41
N PHE A 69 17.42 -8.77 18.65
CA PHE A 69 17.52 -7.67 19.61
C PHE A 69 18.97 -7.32 19.95
N PHE A 70 19.85 -8.32 19.97
CA PHE A 70 21.27 -8.17 20.34
C PHE A 70 22.18 -7.99 19.12
N ASN A 71 21.76 -8.46 17.95
CA ASN A 71 22.53 -8.36 16.70
C ASN A 71 22.11 -7.16 15.84
N ASN A 72 21.43 -6.17 16.44
CA ASN A 72 20.99 -4.99 15.71
C ASN A 72 22.20 -4.13 15.34
N THR A 73 22.29 -3.76 14.07
CA THR A 73 23.28 -2.81 13.56
C THR A 73 22.60 -1.49 13.25
N THR A 74 23.36 -0.40 13.27
CA THR A 74 22.91 0.88 12.74
C THR A 74 23.79 1.26 11.57
N ALA A 75 23.19 1.84 10.53
CA ALA A 75 23.94 2.46 9.46
C ALA A 75 23.98 3.98 9.68
N THR A 76 25.10 4.60 9.32
CA THR A 76 25.19 6.05 9.28
C THR A 76 24.46 6.58 8.05
N THR A 77 23.56 7.54 8.23
CA THR A 77 22.83 8.19 7.13
C THR A 77 23.77 9.06 6.30
N HIS A 78 23.62 9.01 4.97
CA HIS A 78 24.25 9.93 4.04
C HIS A 78 23.17 10.84 3.43
N ASP A 79 23.54 12.02 2.95
CA ASP A 79 22.58 12.99 2.37
C ASP A 79 21.94 12.51 1.05
N GLN A 80 22.51 11.48 0.43
CA GLN A 80 22.18 11.07 -0.95
C GLN A 80 21.48 9.70 -1.03
N PHE A 81 21.54 8.89 0.02
CA PHE A 81 20.91 7.57 0.08
C PHE A 81 20.73 7.13 1.54
N ASN A 82 19.75 6.26 1.77
CA ASN A 82 19.43 5.74 3.09
C ASN A 82 19.73 4.24 3.19
N VAL A 83 20.59 3.85 4.13
CA VAL A 83 20.90 2.44 4.35
C VAL A 83 20.09 1.91 5.52
N THR A 84 19.38 0.79 5.31
CA THR A 84 18.73 0.05 6.38
C THR A 84 19.41 -1.30 6.58
N THR A 85 19.49 -1.73 7.83
CA THR A 85 20.17 -2.98 8.19
C THR A 85 19.20 -3.91 8.89
N ASN A 86 19.31 -5.22 8.63
CA ASN A 86 18.63 -6.24 9.41
C ASN A 86 19.63 -7.08 10.25
N ALA A 87 19.12 -8.02 11.04
CA ALA A 87 19.92 -8.83 11.97
C ALA A 87 20.98 -9.75 11.29
N LYS A 88 20.99 -9.84 9.95
CA LYS A 88 22.01 -10.56 9.17
C LYS A 88 23.09 -9.63 8.62
N SER A 89 22.98 -8.31 8.83
CA SER A 89 23.96 -7.34 8.37
C SER A 89 25.29 -7.58 9.06
N VAL A 90 26.38 -7.53 8.29
CA VAL A 90 27.73 -7.64 8.83
C VAL A 90 28.25 -6.23 9.15
N PRO A 91 28.59 -5.94 10.43
CA PRO A 91 29.17 -4.66 10.80
C PRO A 91 30.48 -4.40 10.04
N GLY A 92 30.64 -3.21 9.50
CA GLY A 92 31.84 -2.83 8.76
C GLY A 92 31.70 -1.47 8.09
N ASN A 93 32.82 -0.96 7.59
CA ASN A 93 32.84 0.21 6.73
C ASN A 93 32.69 -0.25 5.27
N TYR A 94 31.69 0.29 4.58
CA TYR A 94 31.45 0.01 3.17
C TYR A 94 31.61 1.32 2.39
N SER A 95 32.49 1.32 1.40
CA SER A 95 32.62 2.43 0.46
C SER A 95 31.55 2.26 -0.62
N VAL A 96 30.56 3.17 -0.65
CA VAL A 96 29.47 3.16 -1.62
C VAL A 96 29.57 4.38 -2.51
N GLU A 97 29.58 4.18 -3.83
CA GLU A 97 29.55 5.25 -4.83
C GLU A 97 28.38 4.99 -5.79
N VAL A 98 27.48 5.97 -5.93
CA VAL A 98 26.36 5.89 -6.88
C VAL A 98 26.78 6.54 -8.19
N LEU A 99 26.81 5.74 -9.27
CA LEU A 99 27.20 6.19 -10.60
C LEU A 99 25.98 6.65 -11.40
N HIS A 100 24.91 5.85 -11.40
CA HIS A 100 23.66 6.14 -12.09
C HIS A 100 22.46 5.69 -11.25
N LEU A 101 21.35 6.44 -11.33
CA LEU A 101 20.07 6.05 -10.75
C LEU A 101 19.24 5.28 -11.77
N ALA A 102 18.45 4.30 -11.31
CA ALA A 102 17.48 3.64 -12.14
C ALA A 102 16.40 4.66 -12.58
N GLN A 103 16.09 4.67 -13.88
CA GLN A 103 15.04 5.52 -14.45
C GLN A 103 14.01 4.69 -15.21
N PRO A 104 12.73 5.06 -15.15
CA PRO A 104 11.71 4.46 -16.01
C PRO A 104 11.81 5.04 -17.42
N GLN A 105 11.55 4.22 -18.43
CA GLN A 105 11.41 4.72 -19.79
C GLN A 105 10.18 5.65 -19.89
N THR A 106 10.32 6.78 -20.57
CA THR A 106 9.23 7.71 -20.86
C THR A 106 9.14 8.01 -22.35
N LEU A 107 7.96 7.78 -22.90
CA LEU A 107 7.60 8.04 -24.29
C LEU A 107 6.69 9.27 -24.34
N THR A 108 6.94 10.21 -25.26
CA THR A 108 6.05 11.36 -25.50
C THR A 108 5.58 11.41 -26.95
N THR A 109 4.36 11.88 -27.17
CA THR A 109 3.85 12.12 -28.52
C THR A 109 4.64 13.22 -29.23
N LYS A 110 4.94 13.03 -30.53
CA LYS A 110 5.55 14.05 -31.38
C LYS A 110 4.55 14.93 -32.12
N ALA A 111 3.30 14.48 -32.21
CA ALA A 111 2.25 15.20 -32.93
C ALA A 111 1.95 16.55 -32.26
N ASP A 112 1.67 17.56 -33.07
CA ASP A 112 1.22 18.86 -32.59
C ASP A 112 -0.28 18.79 -32.23
N ILE A 113 -0.58 18.78 -30.93
CA ILE A 113 -1.94 18.66 -30.41
C ILE A 113 -2.31 19.96 -29.71
N LYS A 114 -3.32 20.66 -30.26
CA LYS A 114 -3.71 22.01 -29.80
C LYS A 114 -4.75 22.02 -28.69
N ASP A 115 -5.56 20.97 -28.61
CA ASP A 115 -6.58 20.80 -27.59
C ASP A 115 -6.56 19.37 -27.04
N GLN A 116 -6.50 19.24 -25.72
CA GLN A 116 -6.50 17.95 -25.03
C GLN A 116 -7.85 17.19 -25.13
N ALA A 117 -8.94 17.90 -25.45
CA ALA A 117 -10.28 17.34 -25.66
C ALA A 117 -10.59 17.04 -27.14
N GLU A 118 -9.67 17.36 -28.06
CA GLU A 118 -9.84 17.05 -29.48
C GLU A 118 -9.75 15.53 -29.71
N LYS A 119 -10.69 14.99 -30.48
CA LYS A 119 -10.69 13.58 -30.88
C LYS A 119 -9.62 13.33 -31.94
N LEU A 120 -8.56 12.62 -31.56
CA LEU A 120 -7.41 12.37 -32.44
C LEU A 120 -7.61 11.16 -33.35
N GLY A 121 -8.55 10.27 -33.01
CA GLY A 121 -8.83 9.06 -33.78
C GLY A 121 -9.68 9.29 -35.04
N THR A 122 -9.84 8.21 -35.79
CA THR A 122 -10.80 8.14 -36.91
C THR A 122 -12.21 7.98 -36.35
N SER A 123 -13.14 8.82 -36.82
CA SER A 123 -14.56 8.73 -36.42
C SER A 123 -15.20 7.49 -37.04
N GLY A 124 -15.99 6.75 -36.25
CA GLY A 124 -16.68 5.55 -36.68
C GLY A 124 -15.78 4.31 -36.80
N ALA A 125 -14.58 4.32 -36.21
CA ALA A 125 -13.69 3.17 -36.22
C ALA A 125 -14.24 2.04 -35.34
N SER A 126 -14.40 0.85 -35.90
CA SER A 126 -14.83 -0.35 -35.18
C SER A 126 -13.66 -1.07 -34.53
N ASP A 127 -13.88 -1.61 -33.32
CA ASP A 127 -12.90 -2.43 -32.57
C ASP A 127 -11.53 -1.76 -32.33
N ARG A 128 -11.50 -0.43 -32.24
CA ARG A 128 -10.28 0.31 -31.91
C ARG A 128 -9.76 -0.07 -30.53
N SER A 129 -8.45 -0.22 -30.42
CA SER A 129 -7.78 -0.47 -29.14
C SER A 129 -6.33 -0.02 -29.13
N ILE A 130 -5.78 0.20 -27.93
CA ILE A 130 -4.35 0.37 -27.69
C ILE A 130 -3.85 -0.89 -26.98
N SER A 131 -2.89 -1.58 -27.57
CA SER A 131 -2.09 -2.62 -26.91
C SER A 131 -0.85 -1.98 -26.30
N ILE A 132 -0.65 -2.15 -25.00
CA ILE A 132 0.55 -1.74 -24.29
C ILE A 132 1.26 -2.99 -23.80
N THR A 133 2.53 -3.14 -24.17
CA THR A 133 3.41 -4.19 -23.64
C THR A 133 4.45 -3.53 -22.75
N ALA A 134 4.48 -3.89 -21.46
CA ALA A 134 5.44 -3.35 -20.49
C ALA A 134 5.79 -4.36 -19.40
N GLY A 135 6.82 -4.03 -18.62
CA GLY A 135 7.32 -4.83 -17.48
C GLY A 135 8.36 -5.87 -17.87
N ASN A 136 8.90 -6.53 -16.85
CA ASN A 136 9.87 -7.63 -17.00
C ASN A 136 9.48 -8.78 -16.05
N PRO A 137 8.95 -9.92 -16.56
CA PRO A 137 8.77 -10.23 -17.99
C PRO A 137 7.70 -9.35 -18.67
N PRO A 138 7.81 -9.10 -19.99
CA PRO A 138 6.88 -8.25 -20.72
C PRO A 138 5.48 -8.84 -20.76
N LYS A 139 4.48 -8.01 -20.45
CA LYS A 139 3.06 -8.38 -20.47
C LYS A 139 2.29 -7.40 -21.36
N GLU A 140 1.52 -7.95 -22.30
CA GLU A 140 0.60 -7.16 -23.12
C GLU A 140 -0.75 -6.98 -22.42
N VAL A 141 -1.26 -5.75 -22.46
CA VAL A 141 -2.62 -5.39 -22.05
C VAL A 141 -3.29 -4.65 -23.19
N LYS A 142 -4.45 -5.15 -23.63
CA LYS A 142 -5.28 -4.54 -24.66
C LYS A 142 -6.35 -3.65 -24.04
N ILE A 143 -6.41 -2.40 -24.47
CA ILE A 143 -7.29 -1.36 -23.96
C ILE A 143 -8.26 -0.97 -25.09
N PRO A 144 -9.54 -1.37 -25.03
CA PRO A 144 -10.52 -0.95 -26.02
C PRO A 144 -10.81 0.55 -25.90
N LEU A 145 -11.00 1.24 -27.03
CA LEU A 145 -11.33 2.67 -27.08
C LEU A 145 -12.56 2.95 -27.94
N GLY A 146 -13.58 3.57 -27.36
CA GLY A 146 -14.71 4.16 -28.07
C GLY A 146 -14.36 5.43 -28.84
N ASP A 147 -15.29 5.92 -29.67
CA ASP A 147 -15.14 7.16 -30.46
C ASP A 147 -15.08 8.43 -29.63
N ASP A 148 -15.56 8.38 -28.40
CA ASP A 148 -15.43 9.40 -27.37
C ASP A 148 -14.12 9.29 -26.59
N GLN A 149 -13.32 8.23 -26.78
CA GLN A 149 -12.12 7.95 -25.97
C GLN A 149 -10.79 8.15 -26.73
N THR A 150 -10.75 9.08 -27.68
CA THR A 150 -9.57 9.32 -28.53
C THR A 150 -8.89 10.66 -28.32
N SER A 151 -9.36 11.45 -27.36
CA SER A 151 -8.71 12.66 -26.87
C SER A 151 -7.66 12.32 -25.82
N LEU A 152 -6.75 13.26 -25.56
CA LEU A 152 -5.64 13.04 -24.62
C LEU A 152 -6.13 12.72 -23.20
N LEU A 153 -7.20 13.37 -22.76
CA LEU A 153 -7.80 13.18 -21.44
C LEU A 153 -8.29 11.74 -21.25
N GLU A 154 -9.08 11.25 -22.19
CA GLU A 154 -9.72 9.94 -22.13
C GLU A 154 -8.69 8.83 -22.37
N MET A 155 -7.70 9.04 -23.24
CA MET A 155 -6.60 8.09 -23.42
C MET A 155 -5.75 7.97 -22.16
N ARG A 156 -5.42 9.10 -21.50
CA ARG A 156 -4.72 9.07 -20.21
C ARG A 156 -5.48 8.23 -19.20
N ASP A 157 -6.78 8.48 -19.07
CA ASP A 157 -7.62 7.81 -18.09
C ASP A 157 -7.82 6.33 -18.41
N ALA A 158 -7.97 5.97 -19.69
CA ALA A 158 -8.04 4.59 -20.15
C ALA A 158 -6.74 3.82 -19.89
N ILE A 159 -5.58 4.43 -20.19
CA ILE A 159 -4.26 3.83 -19.95
C ILE A 159 -4.02 3.60 -18.46
N ASN A 160 -4.27 4.62 -17.63
CA ASN A 160 -4.09 4.52 -16.18
C ASN A 160 -5.10 3.54 -15.55
N GLY A 161 -6.35 3.53 -16.04
CA GLY A 161 -7.38 2.61 -15.58
C GLY A 161 -7.09 1.14 -15.91
N ALA A 162 -6.41 0.88 -17.02
CA ALA A 162 -6.07 -0.48 -17.46
C ALA A 162 -4.94 -1.14 -16.64
N LYS A 163 -4.17 -0.35 -15.86
CA LYS A 163 -3.03 -0.83 -15.06
C LYS A 163 -2.03 -1.66 -15.89
N ALA A 164 -1.71 -1.18 -17.09
CA ALA A 164 -0.90 -1.88 -18.08
C ALA A 164 0.63 -1.85 -17.80
N GLY A 165 1.06 -1.61 -16.57
CA GLY A 165 2.48 -1.46 -16.23
C GLY A 165 3.09 -0.12 -16.69
N VAL A 166 2.25 0.87 -16.97
CA VAL A 166 2.63 2.23 -17.35
C VAL A 166 1.73 3.25 -16.67
N ASN A 167 2.19 4.49 -16.60
CA ASN A 167 1.42 5.66 -16.19
C ASN A 167 1.40 6.69 -17.33
N ALA A 168 0.22 7.14 -17.71
CA ALA A 168 0.01 8.20 -18.68
C ALA A 168 -0.23 9.55 -17.98
N THR A 169 0.36 10.60 -18.52
CA THR A 169 0.17 11.99 -18.09
C THR A 169 0.09 12.91 -19.29
N ILE A 170 -0.55 14.08 -19.12
CA ILE A 170 -0.63 15.11 -20.16
C ILE A 170 0.26 16.25 -19.73
N MET A 171 1.17 16.64 -20.60
CA MET A 171 2.06 17.79 -20.40
C MET A 171 1.63 18.92 -21.31
N ARG A 172 1.45 20.11 -20.74
CA ARG A 172 1.33 21.35 -21.53
C ARG A 172 2.74 21.88 -21.76
N VAL A 173 3.21 21.82 -23.01
CA VAL A 173 4.57 22.21 -23.40
C VAL A 173 4.65 23.63 -23.97
N GLY A 174 3.49 24.23 -24.26
CA GLY A 174 3.36 25.60 -24.76
C GLY A 174 1.94 26.13 -24.67
N ASP A 175 1.68 27.26 -25.31
CA ASP A 175 0.33 27.79 -25.45
C ASP A 175 -0.45 26.98 -26.46
N ASN A 176 -1.52 26.33 -25.98
CA ASN A 176 -2.30 25.37 -26.75
C ASN A 176 -1.39 24.31 -27.38
N GLU A 177 -0.43 23.75 -26.64
CA GLU A 177 0.39 22.65 -27.12
C GLU A 177 0.51 21.59 -26.01
N TYR A 178 -0.01 20.40 -26.31
CA TYR A 178 -0.14 19.30 -25.37
C TYR A 178 0.57 18.06 -25.88
N GLN A 179 1.19 17.31 -24.97
CA GLN A 179 1.79 16.02 -25.27
C GLN A 179 1.29 14.97 -24.28
N LEU A 180 1.02 13.77 -24.77
CA LEU A 180 0.81 12.59 -23.92
C LEU A 180 2.18 11.99 -23.60
N ALA A 181 2.50 11.88 -22.31
CA ALA A 181 3.64 11.15 -21.81
C ALA A 181 3.19 9.81 -21.22
N ILE A 182 3.79 8.71 -21.68
CA ILE A 182 3.59 7.35 -21.16
C ILE A 182 4.91 6.90 -20.55
N SER A 183 4.92 6.70 -19.24
CA SER A 183 6.09 6.25 -18.49
C SER A 183 5.90 4.84 -17.97
N SER A 184 6.93 4.00 -18.03
CA SER A 184 6.91 2.69 -17.36
C SER A 184 6.66 2.86 -15.86
N SER A 185 5.87 1.97 -15.25
CA SER A 185 5.64 1.99 -13.80
C SER A 185 6.85 1.47 -13.01
N THR A 186 7.83 0.90 -13.69
CA THR A 186 9.05 0.33 -13.10
C THR A 186 10.28 0.86 -13.83
N THR A 187 11.32 1.17 -13.07
CA THR A 187 12.62 1.62 -13.59
C THR A 187 13.42 0.47 -14.16
N GLY A 188 14.47 0.75 -14.94
CA GLY A 188 15.41 -0.26 -15.42
C GLY A 188 15.45 -0.37 -16.94
N GLU A 189 16.60 -0.77 -17.46
CA GLU A 189 16.87 -0.84 -18.90
C GLU A 189 15.97 -1.86 -19.61
N ASN A 190 15.67 -2.97 -18.95
CA ASN A 190 14.82 -4.03 -19.50
C ASN A 190 13.31 -3.76 -19.39
N ASN A 191 12.89 -2.72 -18.66
CA ASN A 191 11.48 -2.38 -18.48
C ASN A 191 11.00 -1.45 -19.60
N THR A 192 11.13 -1.93 -20.84
CA THR A 192 10.73 -1.21 -22.05
C THR A 192 9.22 -1.22 -22.26
N VAL A 193 8.71 -0.18 -22.89
CA VAL A 193 7.31 0.00 -23.24
C VAL A 193 7.16 -0.10 -24.76
N LYS A 194 6.19 -0.89 -25.22
CA LYS A 194 5.70 -0.91 -26.61
C LYS A 194 4.24 -0.47 -26.61
N VAL A 195 3.89 0.40 -27.55
CA VAL A 195 2.53 0.92 -27.74
C VAL A 195 2.11 0.65 -29.17
N GLN A 196 0.98 -0.04 -29.34
CA GLN A 196 0.42 -0.34 -30.65
C GLN A 196 -1.07 -0.01 -30.66
N VAL A 197 -1.47 0.90 -31.54
CA VAL A 197 -2.87 1.16 -31.86
C VAL A 197 -3.33 0.14 -32.90
N ASN A 198 -4.48 -0.47 -32.67
CA ASN A 198 -5.12 -1.39 -33.58
C ASN A 198 -6.40 -0.76 -34.15
N ASN A 199 -6.65 -0.99 -35.44
CA ASN A 199 -7.86 -0.56 -36.15
C ASN A 199 -8.08 0.97 -36.22
N ASP A 200 -7.02 1.78 -36.11
CA ASP A 200 -7.08 3.23 -36.31
C ASP A 200 -5.69 3.79 -36.67
N ASP A 201 -5.37 3.85 -37.97
CA ASP A 201 -4.06 4.29 -38.45
C ASP A 201 -3.76 5.77 -38.14
N LYS A 202 -4.80 6.61 -38.08
CA LYS A 202 -4.67 8.04 -37.72
C LYS A 202 -4.15 8.18 -36.30
N LEU A 203 -4.73 7.42 -35.37
CA LEU A 203 -4.26 7.40 -33.98
C LEU A 203 -2.92 6.67 -33.84
N GLY A 204 -2.71 5.59 -34.63
CA GLY A 204 -1.44 4.88 -34.70
C GLY A 204 -0.26 5.76 -35.13
N ALA A 205 -0.48 6.70 -36.06
CA ALA A 205 0.53 7.68 -36.48
C ALA A 205 0.95 8.67 -35.37
N ILE A 206 0.24 8.69 -34.23
CA ILE A 206 0.52 9.55 -33.08
C ILE A 206 1.14 8.73 -31.93
N LEU A 207 0.66 7.51 -31.70
CA LEU A 207 0.97 6.72 -30.50
C LEU A 207 1.86 5.50 -30.73
N ASN A 208 1.99 4.98 -31.96
CA ASN A 208 2.74 3.75 -32.17
C ASN A 208 4.21 3.92 -31.80
N TYR A 209 4.69 3.02 -30.97
CA TYR A 209 6.06 2.92 -30.54
C TYR A 209 6.46 1.46 -30.40
N ASP A 210 7.45 1.04 -31.15
CA ASP A 210 8.12 -0.26 -31.02
C ASP A 210 9.61 -0.02 -30.74
N PRO A 211 10.16 -0.51 -29.61
CA PRO A 211 11.57 -0.35 -29.28
C PRO A 211 12.53 -0.98 -30.31
N THR A 212 12.04 -1.88 -31.16
CA THR A 212 12.82 -2.51 -32.25
C THR A 212 12.74 -1.74 -33.57
N SER A 213 11.83 -0.76 -33.68
CA SER A 213 11.66 0.06 -34.88
C SER A 213 12.61 1.27 -34.89
N THR A 214 13.11 1.61 -36.07
CA THR A 214 13.92 2.82 -36.30
C THR A 214 13.07 4.07 -36.53
N SER A 215 11.76 3.91 -36.78
CA SER A 215 10.81 5.00 -36.97
C SER A 215 9.58 4.79 -36.10
N ASN A 216 9.33 5.72 -35.18
CA ASN A 216 8.24 5.65 -34.20
C ASN A 216 7.49 6.99 -34.15
N ALA A 217 6.18 6.91 -33.91
CA ALA A 217 5.32 8.07 -33.75
C ALA A 217 5.59 8.80 -32.43
N MET A 218 5.86 8.04 -31.36
CA MET A 218 6.33 8.61 -30.09
C MET A 218 7.85 8.78 -30.09
N LYS A 219 8.32 9.68 -29.21
CA LYS A 219 9.74 9.93 -28.92
C LYS A 219 10.07 9.36 -27.54
N GLU A 220 11.16 8.62 -27.44
CA GLU A 220 11.77 8.32 -26.15
C GLU A 220 12.45 9.59 -25.61
N THR A 221 11.94 10.11 -24.50
CA THR A 221 12.46 11.34 -23.86
C THR A 221 13.33 11.03 -22.64
N VAL A 222 13.04 9.91 -21.97
CA VAL A 222 13.86 9.34 -20.91
C VAL A 222 14.10 7.88 -21.24
N LYS A 223 15.37 7.49 -21.33
CA LYS A 223 15.75 6.09 -21.56
C LYS A 223 15.54 5.30 -20.26
N GLY A 224 14.94 4.12 -20.36
CA GLY A 224 14.97 3.17 -19.25
C GLY A 224 16.43 2.82 -18.91
N GLN A 225 16.84 2.98 -17.66
CA GLN A 225 18.19 2.67 -17.23
C GLN A 225 18.19 2.01 -15.85
N ASP A 226 19.15 1.12 -15.62
CA ASP A 226 19.38 0.50 -14.33
C ASP A 226 20.16 1.43 -13.39
N ALA A 227 19.95 1.28 -12.09
CA ALA A 227 20.84 1.84 -11.08
C ALA A 227 22.20 1.16 -11.19
N GLU A 228 23.26 1.94 -11.11
CA GLU A 228 24.63 1.48 -11.13
C GLU A 228 25.38 2.12 -9.98
N LEU A 229 26.02 1.29 -9.16
CA LEU A 229 26.78 1.72 -7.99
C LEU A 229 27.99 0.83 -7.77
N THR A 230 28.97 1.31 -7.03
CA THR A 230 30.10 0.49 -6.57
C THR A 230 30.02 0.29 -5.06
N ILE A 231 30.25 -0.94 -4.59
CA ILE A 231 30.43 -1.26 -3.17
C ILE A 231 31.82 -1.85 -2.99
N ASN A 232 32.66 -1.21 -2.20
CA ASN A 232 34.06 -1.62 -1.99
C ASN A 232 34.80 -1.84 -3.32
N GLY A 233 34.54 -0.98 -4.31
CA GLY A 233 35.11 -1.06 -5.67
C GLY A 233 34.47 -2.10 -6.60
N THR A 234 33.45 -2.84 -6.16
CA THR A 234 32.71 -3.79 -7.02
C THR A 234 31.46 -3.14 -7.59
N THR A 235 31.35 -3.08 -8.93
CA THR A 235 30.17 -2.54 -9.61
C THR A 235 28.98 -3.48 -9.51
N ILE A 236 27.82 -2.93 -9.16
CA ILE A 236 26.55 -3.62 -9.05
C ILE A 236 25.51 -2.86 -9.86
N LYS A 237 24.69 -3.59 -10.62
CA LYS A 237 23.56 -3.04 -11.38
C LYS A 237 22.23 -3.59 -10.89
N ARG A 238 21.22 -2.74 -10.78
CA ARG A 238 19.87 -3.12 -10.37
C ARG A 238 18.82 -2.37 -11.16
N SER A 239 17.71 -3.02 -11.46
CA SER A 239 16.59 -2.39 -12.16
C SER A 239 15.88 -1.33 -11.33
N THR A 240 16.11 -1.24 -10.01
CA THR A 240 15.45 -0.26 -9.13
C THR A 240 16.45 0.44 -8.22
N ASN A 241 16.05 1.60 -7.68
CA ASN A 241 16.83 2.33 -6.67
C ASN A 241 16.70 1.70 -5.25
N SER A 242 15.86 0.68 -5.08
CA SER A 242 15.83 -0.14 -3.86
C SER A 242 16.66 -1.40 -4.07
N ILE A 243 17.71 -1.56 -3.27
CA ILE A 243 18.76 -2.54 -3.46
C ILE A 243 18.93 -3.36 -2.18
N ALA A 244 18.13 -4.43 -2.12
CA ALA A 244 18.02 -5.32 -0.97
C ALA A 244 19.05 -6.47 -0.93
N ASP A 245 19.74 -6.71 -2.05
CA ASP A 245 20.49 -7.94 -2.31
C ASP A 245 21.97 -7.69 -2.66
N ALA A 246 22.42 -6.43 -2.63
CA ALA A 246 23.81 -6.08 -2.90
C ALA A 246 24.74 -6.43 -1.73
N LEU A 247 24.24 -6.43 -0.50
CA LEU A 247 24.96 -6.80 0.71
C LEU A 247 24.22 -7.91 1.43
N GLN A 248 24.95 -8.91 1.93
CA GLN A 248 24.35 -9.99 2.71
C GLN A 248 23.73 -9.41 3.99
N GLY A 249 22.39 -9.39 4.07
CA GLY A 249 21.65 -8.89 5.22
C GLY A 249 21.41 -7.37 5.26
N GLY A 250 21.80 -6.60 4.24
CA GLY A 250 21.53 -5.15 4.20
C GLY A 250 20.51 -4.78 3.13
N ASP A 251 19.47 -4.03 3.51
CA ASP A 251 18.56 -3.39 2.55
C ASP A 251 19.01 -1.94 2.33
N ALA A 252 19.69 -1.66 1.22
CA ALA A 252 20.07 -0.30 0.85
C ALA A 252 18.96 0.35 0.03
N TRP A 253 18.49 1.53 0.44
CA TRP A 253 17.53 2.34 -0.30
C TRP A 253 18.27 3.58 -0.84
N ILE A 254 18.25 3.78 -2.15
CA ILE A 254 18.82 4.96 -2.80
C ILE A 254 17.67 5.91 -3.16
#